data_AF-A0A392T066-F1
#
_entry.id   AF-A0A392T066-F1
#
_cell.length_a   1.000
_cell.length_b   1.000
_cell.length_c   1.000
_cell.angle_alpha   90.00
_cell.angle_beta   90.00
_cell.angle_gamma   90.00
#
_symmetry.space_group_name_H-M   'P 1'
#
loop_
_entity.id
_entity.type
_entity.pdbx_description
1 polymer ?
#
loop_
_entity_poly.entity_id
_entity_poly.type
_entity_poly.pdbx_seq_one_letter_code
_entity_poly.pdbx_strand_id
1 'polypeptide(L)'
;VIVNDEDDKVIGVENTEFAGSFVSLSHSHNHGNKKKKKNSVTSLRLGLTDLLEGLNADDDDTIVVTLIPRYGDDVKISGIKIEFES
;
A
#
# COMPACT_ATOMS: atom_id res chain seq x y z
N VAL A 1 -4.02 -2.77 2.02
CA VAL A 1 -3.04 -3.31 1.07
C VAL A 1 -3.00 -4.77 1.35
N ILE A 2 -3.33 -5.56 0.34
CA ILE A 2 -3.22 -7.01 0.41
C ILE A 2 -2.20 -7.45 -0.64
N VAL A 3 -1.55 -8.57 -0.35
CA VAL A 3 -0.52 -9.17 -1.19
C VAL A 3 -0.92 -10.62 -1.45
N ASN A 4 -0.65 -11.07 -2.66
CA ASN A 4 -0.94 -12.40 -3.17
C ASN A 4 0.26 -12.90 -3.99
N ASP A 5 0.37 -14.22 -4.08
CA ASP A 5 1.23 -14.93 -5.04
C ASP A 5 0.81 -14.57 -6.48
N GLU A 6 1.78 -14.52 -7.41
CA GLU A 6 1.51 -14.22 -8.83
C GLU A 6 0.81 -15.34 -9.59
N ASP A 7 0.98 -16.59 -9.17
CA ASP A 7 0.41 -17.78 -9.80
C ASP A 7 -1.05 -18.06 -9.39
N ASP A 8 -1.56 -17.31 -8.40
CA ASP A 8 -2.93 -17.40 -7.92
C ASP A 8 -3.95 -16.97 -8.99
N LYS A 9 -4.53 -17.95 -9.68
CA LYS A 9 -5.54 -17.74 -10.73
C LYS A 9 -6.84 -17.13 -10.22
N VAL A 10 -7.15 -17.33 -8.93
CA VAL A 10 -8.34 -16.79 -8.27
C VAL A 10 -7.91 -16.26 -6.90
N ILE A 11 -8.12 -14.96 -6.68
CA ILE A 11 -7.83 -14.31 -5.41
C ILE A 11 -9.03 -14.55 -4.47
N GLY A 12 -8.81 -15.34 -3.43
CA GLY A 12 -9.74 -15.73 -2.38
C GLY A 12 -9.28 -15.31 -0.98
N VAL A 13 -10.02 -15.72 0.06
CA VAL A 13 -9.66 -15.37 1.45
C VAL A 13 -8.48 -16.21 1.93
N GLU A 14 -8.31 -17.39 1.35
CA GLU A 14 -7.32 -18.40 1.68
C GLU A 14 -5.90 -18.09 1.20
N ASN A 15 -5.76 -17.24 0.18
CA ASN A 15 -4.49 -16.92 -0.48
C ASN A 15 -4.24 -15.41 -0.55
N THR A 16 -4.95 -14.63 0.26
CA THR A 16 -4.79 -13.19 0.38
C THR A 16 -4.29 -12.82 1.76
N GLU A 17 -3.10 -12.21 1.84
CA GLU A 17 -2.53 -11.78 3.11
C GLU A 17 -2.58 -10.25 3.28
N PHE A 18 -2.86 -9.80 4.51
CA PHE A 18 -2.98 -8.38 4.81
C PHE A 18 -1.62 -7.75 5.12
N ALA A 19 -1.09 -6.96 4.19
CA ALA A 19 0.17 -6.26 4.37
C ALA A 19 0.06 -4.97 5.21
N GLY A 20 -1.08 -4.28 5.18
CA GLY A 20 -1.26 -3.05 5.97
C GLY A 20 -2.28 -2.06 5.43
N SER A 21 -2.37 -0.90 6.08
CA SER A 21 -3.32 0.16 5.72
C SER A 21 -2.70 1.55 5.77
N PHE A 22 -3.20 2.45 4.93
CA PHE A 22 -2.90 3.88 4.99
C PHE A 22 -4.11 4.60 5.56
N VAL A 23 -3.88 5.45 6.56
CA VAL A 23 -4.91 6.31 7.15
C VAL A 23 -4.35 7.71 7.29
N SER A 24 -5.15 8.70 6.89
CA SER A 24 -4.84 10.12 7.10
C SER A 24 -6.03 10.80 7.74
N LEU A 25 -5.77 11.57 8.80
CA LEU A 25 -6.80 12.37 9.46
C LEU A 25 -6.86 13.75 8.81
N SER A 26 -8.08 14.24 8.59
CA SER A 26 -8.30 15.62 8.13
C SER A 26 -7.69 16.59 9.14
N HIS A 27 -6.70 17.37 8.71
CA HIS A 27 -6.02 18.36 9.53
C HIS A 27 -5.78 19.63 8.71
N SER A 28 -5.85 20.80 9.37
CA SER A 28 -5.54 22.08 8.74
C SER A 28 -4.06 22.38 8.88
N HIS A 29 -3.37 22.59 7.76
CA HIS A 29 -1.99 23.06 7.77
C HIS A 29 -1.97 24.59 7.75
N ASN A 30 -1.96 25.23 8.93
CA ASN A 30 -1.84 26.69 9.06
C ASN A 30 -0.42 27.17 8.75
N HIS A 31 -0.05 27.27 7.48
CA HIS A 31 1.02 28.19 7.09
C HIS A 31 0.40 29.57 6.86
N GLY A 32 0.98 30.61 7.47
CA GLY A 32 0.46 31.98 7.56
C GLY A 32 0.17 32.73 6.24
N ASN A 33 0.17 32.07 5.09
CA ASN A 33 -0.28 32.63 3.82
C ASN A 33 -1.46 31.81 3.27
N LYS A 34 -2.64 32.40 3.40
CA LYS A 34 -3.91 31.95 2.81
C LYS A 34 -3.71 31.68 1.30
N LYS A 35 -4.36 30.62 0.81
CA LYS A 35 -4.51 30.19 -0.60
C LYS A 35 -3.53 29.12 -1.10
N LYS A 36 -3.69 27.89 -0.59
CA LYS A 36 -3.71 26.63 -1.38
C LYS A 36 -3.91 25.49 -0.39
N LYS A 37 -4.97 24.68 -0.56
CA LYS A 37 -4.98 23.31 -0.01
C LYS A 37 -3.74 22.65 -0.58
N LYS A 38 -2.68 22.47 0.22
CA LYS A 38 -1.55 21.65 -0.20
C LYS A 38 -2.03 20.22 -0.11
N ASN A 39 -2.07 19.51 -1.23
CA ASN A 39 -2.27 18.07 -1.22
C ASN A 39 -1.16 17.47 -0.35
N SER A 40 -1.52 16.61 0.61
CA SER A 40 -0.54 15.90 1.43
C SER A 40 0.16 14.85 0.57
N VAL A 41 1.47 15.03 0.37
CA VAL A 41 2.31 14.03 -0.31
C VAL A 41 3.01 13.22 0.77
N THR A 42 2.84 11.91 0.74
CA THR A 42 3.38 10.98 1.73
C THR A 42 3.63 9.61 1.07
N SER A 43 4.30 8.71 1.78
CA SER A 43 4.59 7.34 1.37
C SER A 43 4.23 6.36 2.48
N LEU A 44 3.71 5.20 2.10
CA LEU A 44 3.52 4.04 2.99
C LEU A 44 4.64 3.03 2.70
N ARG A 45 5.31 2.54 3.75
CA ARG A 45 6.26 1.43 3.69
C ARG A 45 5.71 0.27 4.52
N LEU A 46 5.73 -0.93 3.94
CA LEU A 46 5.22 -2.16 4.56
C LEU A 46 6.33 -3.21 4.48
N GLY A 47 6.58 -3.92 5.58
CA GLY A 47 7.48 -5.07 5.56
C GLY A 47 6.83 -6.23 4.81
N LEU A 48 7.61 -6.91 3.97
CA LEU A 48 7.12 -8.01 3.13
C LEU A 48 7.75 -9.36 3.47
N THR A 49 8.93 -9.43 4.08
CA THR A 49 9.71 -10.67 4.28
C THR A 49 8.88 -11.80 4.91
N ASP A 50 8.39 -11.62 6.14
CA ASP A 50 7.59 -12.64 6.83
C ASP A 50 6.26 -12.93 6.11
N LEU A 51 5.73 -11.95 5.37
CA LEU A 51 4.48 -12.07 4.63
C LEU A 51 4.66 -12.95 3.39
N LEU A 52 5.77 -12.80 2.66
CA LEU A 52 6.08 -13.61 1.48
C LEU A 52 6.38 -15.06 1.86
N GLU A 53 7.13 -15.28 2.95
CA GLU A 53 7.34 -16.63 3.50
C GLU A 53 6.01 -17.30 3.87
N GLY A 54 5.07 -16.56 4.46
CA GLY A 54 3.75 -17.09 4.83
C GLY A 54 2.87 -17.47 3.64
N LEU A 55 3.07 -16.80 2.50
CA LEU A 55 2.39 -17.10 1.24
C LEU A 55 3.11 -18.18 0.42
N ASN A 56 4.36 -18.52 0.75
CA ASN A 56 5.29 -19.30 -0.08
C ASN A 56 5.53 -18.65 -1.45
N ALA A 57 5.68 -17.32 -1.46
CA ALA A 57 5.98 -16.51 -2.65
C ALA A 57 7.37 -15.83 -2.52
N ASP A 58 8.27 -16.41 -1.73
CA ASP A 58 9.61 -15.90 -1.48
C ASP A 58 10.62 -16.26 -2.58
N ASP A 59 10.29 -17.26 -3.41
CA ASP A 59 11.03 -17.64 -4.62
C ASP A 59 10.50 -17.03 -5.91
N ASP A 60 9.38 -16.31 -5.87
CA ASP A 60 8.79 -15.63 -7.02
C ASP A 60 9.52 -14.33 -7.39
N ASP A 61 9.59 -14.05 -8.70
CA ASP A 61 10.18 -12.81 -9.21
C ASP A 61 9.23 -11.60 -9.01
N THR A 62 7.91 -11.83 -8.99
CA THR A 62 6.91 -10.77 -8.82
C THR A 62 5.75 -11.20 -7.93
N ILE A 63 4.96 -10.22 -7.47
CA ILE A 63 3.79 -10.44 -6.61
C ILE A 63 2.63 -9.57 -7.07
N VAL A 64 1.42 -9.96 -6.69
CA VAL A 64 0.21 -9.16 -6.95
C VAL A 64 -0.10 -8.30 -5.73
N VAL A 65 -0.13 -6.98 -5.93
CA VAL A 65 -0.50 -6.01 -4.89
C VAL A 65 -1.88 -5.44 -5.18
N THR A 66 -2.82 -5.64 -4.27
CA THR A 66 -4.16 -5.05 -4.38
C THR A 66 -4.36 -3.90 -3.38
N LEU A 67 -4.72 -2.73 -3.92
CA LEU A 67 -5.10 -1.56 -3.14
C LEU A 67 -6.61 -1.47 -3.04
N ILE A 68 -7.14 -1.59 -1.82
CA ILE A 68 -8.58 -1.52 -1.55
C ILE A 68 -8.92 -0.11 -1.05
N PRO A 69 -9.48 0.77 -1.90
CA PRO A 69 -9.94 2.08 -1.44
C PRO A 69 -11.13 1.90 -0.48
N ARG A 70 -11.06 2.54 0.69
CA ARG A 70 -12.13 2.48 1.70
C ARG A 70 -12.86 3.82 1.80
N TYR A 71 -12.12 4.91 1.95
CA TYR A 71 -12.65 6.27 2.11
C TYR A 71 -11.63 7.29 1.58
N GLY A 72 -12.13 8.48 1.25
CA GLY A 72 -11.32 9.61 0.79
C GLY A 72 -11.46 9.83 -0.72
N ASP A 73 -11.80 11.07 -1.08
CA ASP A 73 -11.87 11.52 -2.47
C ASP A 73 -10.48 12.00 -2.92
N ASP A 74 -10.18 11.87 -4.21
CA ASP A 74 -8.95 12.38 -4.86
C ASP A 74 -7.61 11.82 -4.34
N VAL A 75 -7.59 10.56 -3.87
CA VAL A 75 -6.33 9.87 -3.56
C VAL A 75 -5.60 9.50 -4.86
N LYS A 76 -4.37 10.01 -5.03
CA LYS A 76 -3.50 9.65 -6.15
C LYS A 76 -2.32 8.80 -5.66
N ILE A 77 -2.16 7.62 -6.26
CA ILE A 77 -0.99 6.77 -6.08
C ILE A 77 0.03 7.13 -7.17
N SER A 78 1.21 7.62 -6.75
CA SER A 78 2.26 8.04 -7.69
C SER A 78 3.07 6.86 -8.24
N GLY A 79 3.18 5.78 -7.48
CA GLY A 79 3.94 4.59 -7.86
C GLY A 79 3.97 3.58 -6.72
N ILE A 80 4.31 2.34 -7.05
CA ILE A 80 4.48 1.21 -6.14
C ILE A 80 5.82 0.57 -6.51
N LYS A 81 6.64 0.24 -5.52
CA LYS A 81 7.92 -0.45 -5.70
C LYS A 81 8.26 -1.27 -4.46
N ILE A 82 9.08 -2.29 -4.65
CA ILE A 82 9.69 -3.10 -3.58
C ILE A 82 11.19 -2.77 -3.58
N GLU A 83 11.75 -2.55 -2.40
CA GLU A 83 13.17 -2.24 -2.20
C GLU A 83 13.65 -2.82 -0.87
N PHE A 84 14.93 -3.15 -0.79
CA PHE A 84 15.56 -3.49 0.48
C PHE A 84 15.67 -2.22 1.34
N GLU A 85 15.37 -2.35 2.63
CA GLU A 85 15.56 -1.25 3.58
C GLU A 85 17.06 -1.08 3.86
N SER A 86 17.53 0.17 3.75
CA SER A 86 18.92 0.58 3.95
C SER A 86 19.19 1.03 5.39
#